data_AF-A0A522V9Y7-F1
#
_entry.id   AF-A0A522V9Y7-F1
#
_cell.length_a   1.000
_cell.length_b   1.000
_cell.length_c   1.000
_cell.angle_alpha   90.00
_cell.angle_beta   90.00
_cell.angle_gamma   90.00
#
_symmetry.space_group_name_H-M   'P 1'
#
loop_
_entity.id
_entity.type
_entity.pdbx_description
1 polymer ?
#
loop_
_entity_poly.entity_id
_entity_poly.type
_entity_poly.pdbx_seq_one_letter_code
_entity_poly.pdbx_strand_id
1 'polypeptide(L)'
;MYCKNCGSEIDDKAEICPKCGVRVKAMHSTEHKSPGLAAILSLIIPGVGQIYNGEIGKGIIYFIVGGIFALLMIVLIGFILYPLFWIYNIYDAYKTAEKINAQIV
;
A
#
# COMPACT_ATOMS: atom_id res chain seq x y z
N MET A 1 -22.67 2.19 -12.85
CA MET A 1 -22.48 0.72 -12.68
C MET A 1 -23.83 0.00 -12.62
N TYR A 2 -23.91 -1.34 -12.59
CA TYR A 2 -25.19 -2.08 -12.48
C TYR A 2 -25.34 -2.78 -11.11
N CYS A 3 -26.56 -2.80 -10.57
CA CYS A 3 -26.87 -3.53 -9.35
C CYS A 3 -26.81 -5.06 -9.58
N LYS A 4 -25.94 -5.76 -8.85
CA LYS A 4 -25.79 -7.24 -8.94
C LYS A 4 -27.05 -8.05 -8.57
N ASN A 5 -28.00 -7.44 -7.86
CA ASN A 5 -29.25 -8.11 -7.47
C ASN A 5 -30.38 -7.92 -8.50
N CYS A 6 -30.59 -6.70 -8.99
CA CYS A 6 -31.76 -6.36 -9.79
C CYS A 6 -31.47 -5.85 -11.21
N GLY A 7 -30.19 -5.69 -11.59
CA GLY A 7 -29.76 -5.30 -12.93
C GLY A 7 -30.06 -3.86 -13.33
N SER A 8 -30.54 -3.00 -12.41
CA SER A 8 -30.71 -1.58 -12.71
C SER A 8 -29.37 -0.86 -12.82
N GLU A 9 -29.30 0.10 -13.75
CA GLU A 9 -28.23 1.07 -13.82
C GLU A 9 -28.33 1.99 -12.59
N ILE A 10 -27.20 2.14 -11.90
CA ILE A 10 -27.07 2.90 -10.67
C ILE A 10 -25.81 3.78 -10.74
N ASP A 11 -25.86 4.90 -10.05
CA ASP A 11 -24.71 5.78 -9.87
C ASP A 11 -23.55 5.03 -9.21
N ASP A 12 -22.31 5.32 -9.63
CA ASP A 12 -21.11 4.65 -9.12
C ASP A 12 -20.84 4.95 -7.64
N LYS A 13 -21.44 6.02 -7.10
CA LYS A 13 -21.35 6.42 -5.68
C LYS A 13 -22.56 5.98 -4.86
N ALA A 14 -23.53 5.29 -5.46
CA ALA A 14 -24.67 4.79 -4.71
C ALA A 14 -24.23 3.74 -3.69
N GLU A 15 -24.49 3.99 -2.39
CA GLU A 15 -24.30 2.99 -1.32
C GLU A 15 -25.48 2.02 -1.22
N ILE A 16 -26.65 2.44 -1.68
CA ILE A 16 -27.89 1.67 -1.70
C ILE A 16 -28.53 1.81 -3.08
N CYS A 17 -28.94 0.70 -3.68
CA CYS A 17 -29.67 0.71 -4.95
C CYS A 17 -31.06 1.34 -4.75
N PRO A 18 -31.40 2.45 -5.45
CA PRO A 18 -32.70 3.12 -5.29
C PRO A 18 -33.88 2.27 -5.78
N LYS A 19 -33.64 1.23 -6.59
CA LYS A 19 -34.69 0.37 -7.15
C LYS A 19 -35.06 -0.82 -6.26
N CYS A 20 -34.08 -1.47 -5.61
CA CYS A 20 -34.33 -2.70 -4.84
C CYS A 20 -33.83 -2.66 -3.39
N GLY A 21 -33.21 -1.57 -2.94
CA GLY A 21 -32.83 -1.37 -1.54
C GLY A 21 -31.64 -2.19 -1.05
N VAL A 22 -30.94 -2.94 -1.91
CA VAL A 22 -29.72 -3.65 -1.51
C VAL A 22 -28.56 -2.67 -1.37
N ARG A 23 -27.69 -2.92 -0.39
CA ARG A 23 -26.43 -2.18 -0.25
C ARG A 23 -25.47 -2.59 -1.36
N VAL A 24 -25.02 -1.63 -2.14
CA VAL A 24 -24.03 -1.80 -3.19
C VAL A 24 -22.71 -1.29 -2.62
N LYS A 25 -21.81 -2.23 -2.30
CA LYS A 25 -20.46 -1.88 -1.86
C LYS A 25 -19.77 -1.22 -3.05
N ALA A 26 -19.35 0.04 -2.91
CA ALA A 26 -18.52 0.69 -3.90
C ALA A 26 -17.32 -0.23 -4.19
N MET A 27 -17.21 -0.69 -5.43
CA MET A 27 -16.16 -1.60 -5.83
C MET A 27 -14.90 -0.78 -6.03
N HIS A 28 -14.11 -0.60 -4.98
CA HIS A 28 -12.76 -0.09 -5.13
C HIS A 28 -12.00 -1.13 -5.95
N SER A 29 -11.70 -0.80 -7.20
CA SER A 29 -10.84 -1.60 -8.06
C SER A 29 -9.42 -1.55 -7.50
N THR A 30 -9.14 -2.39 -6.51
CA THR A 30 -7.78 -2.72 -6.12
C THR A 30 -7.17 -3.48 -7.28
N GLU A 31 -6.29 -2.79 -8.02
CA GLU A 31 -5.54 -3.35 -9.13
C GLU A 31 -4.40 -4.23 -8.61
N HIS A 32 -4.08 -5.32 -9.32
CA HIS A 32 -2.97 -6.18 -8.95
C HIS A 32 -1.66 -5.37 -8.88
N LYS A 33 -0.98 -5.42 -7.73
CA LYS A 33 0.31 -4.75 -7.49
C LYS A 33 1.45 -5.74 -7.67
N SER A 34 2.52 -5.38 -8.34
CA SER A 34 3.68 -6.28 -8.47
C SER A 34 4.56 -6.23 -7.20
N PRO A 35 4.70 -7.32 -6.42
CA PRO A 35 5.47 -7.30 -5.16
C PRO A 35 6.96 -7.04 -5.36
N GLY A 36 7.53 -7.55 -6.45
CA GLY A 36 8.93 -7.30 -6.81
C GLY A 36 9.22 -5.83 -7.11
N LEU A 37 8.30 -5.13 -7.80
CA LEU A 37 8.47 -3.70 -8.07
C LEU A 37 8.39 -2.88 -6.79
N ALA A 38 7.46 -3.22 -5.88
CA ALA A 38 7.35 -2.56 -4.58
C ALA A 38 8.66 -2.71 -3.76
N ALA A 39 9.28 -3.89 -3.79
CA ALA A 39 10.56 -4.14 -3.13
C ALA A 39 11.71 -3.32 -3.75
N ILE A 40 11.82 -3.27 -5.09
CA ILE A 40 12.85 -2.48 -5.79
C ILE A 40 12.67 -0.98 -5.52
N LEU A 41 11.43 -0.49 -5.49
CA LEU A 41 11.14 0.90 -5.17
C LEU A 41 11.61 1.27 -3.75
N SER A 42 11.37 0.41 -2.77
CA SER A 42 11.88 0.57 -1.40
C SER A 42 13.41 0.40 -1.28
N LEU A 43 14.03 -0.33 -2.21
CA LEU A 43 15.49 -0.49 -2.27
C LEU A 43 16.17 0.83 -2.65
N ILE A 44 15.59 1.58 -3.60
CA ILE A 44 16.15 2.86 -4.07
C ILE A 44 15.95 3.96 -3.03
N ILE A 45 14.72 4.13 -2.52
CA ILE A 45 14.39 5.14 -1.52
C ILE A 45 13.46 4.52 -0.46
N PRO A 46 13.85 4.57 0.83
CA PRO A 46 13.01 4.08 1.92
C PRO A 46 11.62 4.71 1.88
N GLY A 47 10.58 3.88 1.92
CA GLY A 47 9.19 4.32 1.94
C GLY A 47 8.50 4.44 0.57
N VAL A 48 9.23 4.40 -0.55
CA VAL A 48 8.61 4.53 -1.88
C VAL A 48 7.79 3.29 -2.28
N GLY A 49 8.22 2.09 -1.91
CA GLY A 49 7.42 0.87 -2.13
C GLY A 49 6.08 0.90 -1.39
N GLN A 50 6.03 1.51 -0.20
CA GLN A 50 4.79 1.68 0.56
C GLN A 50 3.86 2.72 -0.08
N ILE A 51 4.41 3.79 -0.67
CA ILE A 51 3.62 4.75 -1.47
C ILE A 51 3.03 4.05 -2.70
N TYR A 52 3.80 3.18 -3.38
CA TYR A 52 3.30 2.38 -4.51
C TYR A 52 2.14 1.45 -4.13
N ASN A 53 2.19 0.91 -2.91
CA ASN A 53 1.11 0.10 -2.33
C ASN A 53 -0.12 0.92 -1.91
N GLY A 54 -0.09 2.25 -2.03
CA GLY A 54 -1.19 3.15 -1.62
C GLY A 54 -1.13 3.58 -0.15
N GLU A 55 -0.13 3.13 0.62
CA GLU A 55 0.04 3.47 2.03
C GLU A 55 0.95 4.69 2.21
N ILE A 56 0.50 5.86 1.74
CA ILE A 56 1.28 7.11 1.74
C ILE A 56 1.80 7.47 3.14
N GLY A 57 0.95 7.33 4.18
CA GLY A 57 1.33 7.63 5.56
C GLY A 57 2.51 6.78 6.05
N LYS A 58 2.51 5.48 5.75
CA LYS A 58 3.65 4.61 6.09
C LYS A 58 4.89 4.98 5.30
N GLY A 59 4.74 5.29 4.02
CA GLY A 59 5.84 5.75 3.18
C GLY A 59 6.57 6.96 3.75
N ILE A 60 5.81 7.97 4.19
CA ILE A 60 6.37 9.18 4.83
C ILE A 60 7.10 8.82 6.14
N ILE A 61 6.51 7.98 6.98
CA ILE A 61 7.16 7.52 8.23
C ILE A 61 8.49 6.84 7.92
N TYR A 62 8.52 5.90 6.98
CA TYR A 62 9.74 5.20 6.61
C TYR A 62 10.80 6.11 6.01
N PHE A 63 10.40 7.13 5.24
CA PHE A 63 11.33 8.12 4.69
C PHE A 63 11.98 8.96 5.80
N ILE A 64 11.19 9.45 6.77
CA ILE A 64 11.69 10.24 7.90
C ILE A 64 12.61 9.39 8.79
N VAL A 65 12.16 8.18 9.17
CA VAL A 65 12.94 7.27 10.02
C VAL A 65 14.23 6.84 9.33
N GLY A 66 14.17 6.54 8.02
CA GLY A 66 15.34 6.25 7.20
C GLY A 66 16.34 7.41 7.17
N GLY A 67 15.85 8.65 7.04
CA GLY A 67 16.68 9.86 7.13
C GLY A 67 17.34 10.04 8.49
N ILE A 68 16.62 9.78 9.58
CA ILE A 68 17.18 9.82 10.95
C ILE A 68 18.27 8.76 11.12
N PHE A 69 18.03 7.52 10.68
CA PHE A 69 19.06 6.47 10.76
C PHE A 69 20.26 6.75 9.87
N ALA A 70 20.07 7.40 8.72
CA ALA A 70 21.17 7.85 7.86
C ALA A 70 22.01 8.94 8.56
N LEU A 71 21.38 9.92 9.23
CA LEU A 71 22.10 10.91 10.05
C LEU A 71 22.83 10.26 11.23
N LEU A 72 22.20 9.28 11.87
CA LEU A 72 22.81 8.51 12.94
C LEU A 72 23.99 7.65 12.47
N MET A 73 24.22 7.43 11.17
CA MET A 73 25.42 6.75 10.67
C MET A 73 26.71 7.53 10.94
N ILE A 74 26.62 8.84 11.19
CA ILE A 74 27.76 9.64 11.67
C ILE A 74 28.25 9.11 13.02
N VAL A 75 27.35 8.51 13.80
CA VAL A 75 27.65 7.77 15.02
C VAL A 75 27.74 6.28 14.65
N LEU A 76 28.73 5.55 15.16
CA LEU A 76 28.91 4.10 14.88
C LEU A 76 27.65 3.24 15.08
N ILE A 77 26.70 3.71 15.90
CA ILE A 77 25.39 3.09 16.13
C ILE A 77 24.54 2.98 14.84
N GLY A 78 24.60 3.96 13.94
CA GLY A 78 23.80 3.95 12.71
C GLY A 78 24.24 2.86 11.72
N PHE A 79 25.50 2.42 11.78
CA PHE A 79 26.04 1.38 10.90
C PHE A 79 25.34 0.03 11.05
N ILE A 80 24.79 -0.27 12.22
CA ILE A 80 24.06 -1.53 12.48
C ILE A 80 22.56 -1.32 12.32
N LEU A 81 22.03 -0.20 12.80
CA LEU A 81 20.58 0.06 12.78
C LEU A 81 20.06 0.34 11.37
N TYR A 82 20.82 1.08 10.54
CA TYR A 82 20.37 1.46 9.19
C TYR A 82 20.18 0.24 8.27
N PRO A 83 21.12 -0.72 8.16
CA PRO A 83 20.91 -1.93 7.34
C PRO A 83 19.76 -2.81 7.83
N LEU A 84 19.58 -2.96 9.14
CA LEU A 84 18.47 -3.75 9.70
C LEU A 84 17.11 -3.12 9.36
N PHE A 85 17.00 -1.81 9.54
CA PHE A 85 15.80 -1.06 9.16
C PHE A 85 15.55 -1.11 7.64
N TRP A 86 16.61 -1.00 6.82
CA TRP A 86 16.49 -1.03 5.37
C TRP A 86 15.98 -2.38 4.86
N ILE A 87 16.51 -3.50 5.37
CA ILE A 87 16.01 -4.85 5.04
C ILE A 87 14.54 -5.00 5.45
N TYR A 88 14.18 -4.52 6.65
CA TYR A 88 12.80 -4.54 7.11
C TYR A 88 11.87 -3.72 6.21
N ASN A 89 12.30 -2.54 5.76
CA ASN A 89 11.50 -1.68 4.87
C ASN A 89 11.19 -2.37 3.52
N ILE A 90 12.16 -3.09 2.96
CA ILE A 90 11.98 -3.88 1.73
C ILE A 90 11.00 -5.04 1.97
N TYR A 91 11.18 -5.78 3.07
CA TYR A 91 10.31 -6.89 3.43
C TYR A 91 8.85 -6.44 3.61
N ASP A 92 8.65 -5.32 4.31
CA ASP A 92 7.32 -4.75 4.54
C ASP A 92 6.65 -4.32 3.22
N ALA A 93 7.38 -3.68 2.30
CA ALA A 93 6.86 -3.30 1.00
C ALA A 93 6.43 -4.52 0.16
N TYR A 94 7.26 -5.57 0.15
CA TYR A 94 6.95 -6.83 -0.55
C TYR A 94 5.71 -7.50 0.04
N LYS A 95 5.68 -7.69 1.36
CA LYS A 95 4.60 -8.40 2.03
C LYS A 95 3.27 -7.66 1.95
N THR A 96 3.31 -6.34 1.97
CA THR A 96 2.12 -5.49 1.80
C THR A 96 1.56 -5.64 0.39
N ALA A 97 2.39 -5.61 -0.65
CA ALA A 97 1.94 -5.83 -2.02
C ALA A 97 1.31 -7.22 -2.22
N GLU A 98 1.89 -8.26 -1.62
CA GLU A 98 1.32 -9.62 -1.64
C GLU A 98 -0.05 -9.69 -0.95
N LYS A 99 -0.20 -9.02 0.21
CA LYS A 99 -1.49 -8.94 0.92
C LYS A 99 -2.56 -8.21 0.09
N ILE A 100 -2.20 -7.13 -0.58
CA ILE A 100 -3.12 -6.40 -1.48
C ILE A 100 -3.59 -7.34 -2.59
N ASN A 101 -2.67 -8.08 -3.22
CA ASN A 101 -3.03 -9.05 -4.26
C ASN A 101 -3.94 -10.17 -3.75
N ALA A 102 -3.73 -10.65 -2.52
CA ALA A 102 -4.56 -11.69 -1.93
C ALA A 102 -6.00 -11.23 -1.65
N GLN A 103 -6.27 -9.93 -1.56
CA GLN A 103 -7.61 -9.36 -1.39
C GLN A 103 -8.37 -9.15 -2.71
N ILE A 104 -7.68 -9.27 -3.85
CA ILE A 104 -8.25 -9.11 -5.20
C ILE A 104 -8.87 -10.43 -5.70
N VAL A 105 -8.55 -11.56 -5.04
CA VAL A 105 -9.01 -12.92 -5.39
C VAL A 105 -10.37 -13.23 -4.76
#